data_AF-A0A1Y3NDY1-F1
#
_entry.id   AF-A0A1Y3NDY1-F1
#
_cell.length_a   1.000
_cell.length_b   1.000
_cell.length_c   1.000
_cell.angle_alpha   90.00
_cell.angle_beta   90.00
_cell.angle_gamma   90.00
#
_symmetry.space_group_name_H-M   'P 1'
#
loop_
_entity.id
_entity.type
_entity.pdbx_description
1 polymer ?
#
loop_
_entity_poly.entity_id
_entity_poly.type
_entity_poly.pdbx_seq_one_letter_code
_entity_poly.pdbx_strand_id
1 'polypeptide(L)'
;MKSVLLLLINIIFIFSLTLVNAINVNNSTAITKDCHIYYSIIATNDGSCERNKYIPTSPSSAIHKNGRITEINLNCNGIEKIPYSIGELSELEKL
;
A
#
# COMPACT_ATOMS: atom_id res chain seq x y z
N MET A 1 37.48 22.88 -26.08
CA MET A 1 36.62 21.70 -26.33
C MET A 1 36.39 20.83 -25.08
N LYS A 2 37.44 20.43 -24.33
CA LYS A 2 37.30 19.61 -23.10
C LYS A 2 36.47 20.26 -21.97
N SER A 3 36.62 21.57 -21.76
CA SER A 3 35.90 22.30 -20.70
C SER A 3 34.37 22.37 -20.92
N VAL A 4 33.96 22.59 -22.18
CA VAL A 4 32.53 22.60 -22.55
C VAL A 4 31.91 21.20 -22.42
N LEU A 5 32.66 20.15 -22.78
CA LEU A 5 32.23 18.77 -22.61
C LEU A 5 32.03 18.41 -21.12
N LEU A 6 32.93 18.85 -20.24
CA LEU A 6 32.79 18.69 -18.79
C LEU A 6 31.58 19.45 -18.24
N LEU A 7 31.30 20.66 -18.76
CA LEU A 7 30.13 21.43 -18.36
C LEU A 7 28.83 20.71 -18.77
N LEU A 8 28.78 20.18 -19.99
CA LEU A 8 27.63 19.43 -20.51
C LEU A 8 27.38 18.13 -19.73
N ILE A 9 28.45 17.40 -19.36
CA ILE A 9 28.34 16.19 -18.52
C ILE A 9 27.77 16.55 -17.14
N ASN A 10 28.25 17.62 -16.50
CA ASN A 10 27.74 18.04 -15.19
C ASN A 10 26.26 18.48 -15.25
N ILE A 11 25.87 19.19 -16.32
CA ILE A 11 24.47 19.58 -16.55
C ILE A 11 23.58 18.33 -16.70
N ILE A 12 24.00 17.32 -17.47
CA ILE A 12 23.27 16.06 -17.63
C ILE A 12 23.11 15.34 -16.29
N PHE A 13 24.16 15.29 -15.46
CA PHE A 13 24.09 14.68 -14.13
C PHE A 13 23.12 15.42 -13.18
N ILE A 14 23.10 16.75 -13.20
CA ILE A 14 22.18 17.56 -12.38
C ILE A 14 20.73 17.38 -12.84
N PHE A 15 20.47 17.34 -14.16
CA PHE A 15 19.14 17.01 -14.68
C PHE A 15 18.72 15.59 -14.33
N SER A 16 19.64 14.62 -14.37
CA SER A 16 19.35 13.23 -13.98
C SER A 16 18.98 13.13 -12.50
N LEU A 17 19.72 13.83 -11.62
CA LEU A 17 19.49 13.79 -10.18
C LEU A 17 18.20 14.51 -9.76
N THR A 18 17.87 15.62 -10.42
CA THR A 18 16.60 16.33 -10.20
C THR A 18 15.41 15.61 -10.81
N LEU A 19 15.58 14.92 -11.96
CA LEU A 19 14.53 14.10 -12.58
C LEU A 19 14.23 12.83 -11.78
N VAL A 20 15.24 12.19 -11.17
CA VAL A 20 15.03 11.06 -10.23
C VAL A 20 14.25 11.52 -8.99
N ASN A 21 14.47 12.74 -8.50
CA ASN A 21 13.70 13.31 -7.40
C ASN A 21 12.31 13.83 -7.81
N ALA A 22 12.07 14.06 -9.11
CA ALA A 22 10.81 14.50 -9.68
C ALA A 22 9.97 13.36 -10.31
N ILE A 23 10.51 12.14 -10.41
CA ILE A 23 9.69 10.91 -10.38
C ILE A 23 9.14 10.82 -8.96
N ASN A 24 8.05 11.53 -8.80
CA ASN A 24 7.12 11.52 -7.69
C ASN A 24 7.15 10.20 -6.89
N VAL A 25 7.91 10.21 -5.80
CA VAL A 25 7.83 9.25 -4.70
C VAL A 25 6.52 9.52 -3.93
N ASN A 26 5.40 9.56 -4.63
CA ASN A 26 4.06 9.44 -4.03
C ASN A 26 3.39 8.11 -4.43
N ASN A 27 4.12 7.22 -5.11
CA ASN A 27 3.75 5.82 -5.24
C ASN A 27 4.67 4.91 -4.40
N SER A 28 5.06 5.37 -3.21
CA SER A 28 5.47 4.41 -2.18
C SER A 28 4.20 3.69 -1.73
N THR A 29 3.81 2.65 -2.47
CA THR A 29 2.84 1.64 -2.05
C THR A 29 3.47 0.78 -0.96
N ALA A 30 3.96 1.42 0.10
CA ALA A 30 4.29 0.70 1.32
C ALA A 30 2.94 0.21 1.87
N ILE A 31 2.57 -1.01 1.46
CA ILE A 31 1.41 -1.71 2.00
C ILE A 31 1.58 -1.66 3.52
N THR A 32 0.61 -1.08 4.20
CA THR A 32 0.67 -0.99 5.66
C THR A 32 0.73 -2.40 6.24
N LYS A 33 1.32 -2.55 7.42
CA LYS A 33 1.32 -3.83 8.13
C LYS A 33 -0.10 -4.40 8.26
N ASP A 34 -1.07 -3.54 8.55
CA ASP A 34 -2.47 -3.90 8.65
C ASP A 34 -3.01 -4.43 7.30
N CYS A 35 -2.68 -3.77 6.19
CA CYS A 35 -3.05 -4.27 4.86
C CYS A 35 -2.36 -5.57 4.47
N HIS A 36 -1.11 -5.80 4.91
CA HIS A 36 -0.45 -7.11 4.73
C HIS A 36 -1.20 -8.23 5.44
N ILE A 37 -1.66 -7.98 6.67
CA ILE A 37 -2.47 -8.94 7.44
C ILE A 37 -3.81 -9.17 6.74
N TYR A 38 -4.48 -8.10 6.32
CA TYR A 38 -5.73 -8.18 5.57
C TYR A 38 -5.60 -9.05 4.30
N TYR A 39 -4.58 -8.79 3.47
CA TYR A 39 -4.34 -9.58 2.25
C TYR A 39 -3.96 -11.03 2.54
N SER A 40 -3.35 -11.32 3.70
CA SER A 40 -3.10 -12.70 4.12
C SER A 40 -4.38 -13.46 4.50
N ILE A 41 -5.44 -12.76 4.92
CA ILE A 41 -6.75 -13.35 5.21
C ILE A 41 -7.49 -13.68 3.91
N ILE A 42 -7.51 -12.73 2.97
CA ILE A 42 -8.28 -12.85 1.73
C ILE A 42 -7.50 -13.52 0.59
N ALA A 43 -6.23 -13.85 0.82
CA ALA A 43 -5.30 -14.49 -0.13
C ALA A 43 -5.12 -13.75 -1.46
N THR A 44 -5.37 -12.43 -1.49
CA THR A 44 -5.21 -11.59 -2.69
C THR A 44 -4.91 -10.15 -2.30
N ASN A 45 -4.24 -9.39 -3.18
CA ASN A 45 -4.01 -7.96 -3.04
C ASN A 45 -4.86 -7.21 -4.08
N ASP A 46 -6.16 -7.13 -3.83
CA ASP A 46 -7.16 -6.52 -4.73
C ASP A 46 -7.35 -5.01 -4.49
N GLY A 47 -6.48 -4.40 -3.68
CA GLY A 47 -6.58 -2.99 -3.28
C GLY A 47 -7.79 -2.66 -2.39
N SER A 48 -8.57 -3.65 -1.92
CA SER A 48 -9.75 -3.38 -1.07
C SER A 48 -9.41 -2.89 0.32
N CYS A 49 -8.18 -3.07 0.79
CA CYS A 49 -7.73 -2.51 2.06
C CYS A 49 -7.86 -0.99 2.06
N GLU A 50 -7.45 -0.32 0.99
CA GLU A 50 -7.39 1.15 0.90
C GLU A 50 -8.75 1.82 0.66
N ARG A 51 -9.81 1.04 0.38
CA ARG A 51 -11.13 1.61 -0.02
C ARG A 51 -11.88 2.28 1.15
N ASN A 52 -11.52 1.96 2.40
CA ASN A 52 -12.08 2.54 3.64
C ASN A 52 -13.62 2.67 3.64
N LYS A 53 -14.32 1.70 3.04
CA LYS A 53 -15.78 1.65 3.00
C LYS A 53 -16.23 0.24 2.64
N TYR A 54 -17.29 -0.23 3.30
CA TYR A 54 -18.00 -1.43 2.86
C TYR A 54 -18.66 -1.18 1.48
N ILE A 55 -18.31 -2.03 0.52
CA ILE A 55 -18.91 -2.03 -0.81
C ILE A 55 -19.70 -3.34 -0.94
N PRO A 56 -21.04 -3.30 -1.08
CA PRO A 56 -21.87 -4.52 -1.09
C PRO A 56 -21.51 -5.55 -2.14
N THR A 57 -20.88 -5.14 -3.24
CA THR A 57 -20.42 -6.02 -4.32
C THR A 57 -19.00 -6.54 -4.14
N SER A 58 -18.27 -6.04 -3.13
CA SER A 58 -16.93 -6.50 -2.82
C SER A 58 -17.01 -7.72 -1.90
N PRO A 59 -16.28 -8.81 -2.21
CA PRO A 59 -16.28 -10.01 -1.36
C PRO A 59 -15.60 -9.75 -0.01
N SER A 60 -14.77 -8.71 0.07
CA SER A 60 -14.12 -8.28 1.31
C SER A 60 -13.83 -6.78 1.28
N SER A 61 -13.74 -6.18 2.46
CA SER A 61 -13.32 -4.78 2.63
C SER A 61 -12.73 -4.56 4.02
N ALA A 62 -11.79 -3.62 4.12
CA ALA A 62 -11.32 -3.08 5.39
C ALA A 62 -11.81 -1.62 5.58
N ILE A 63 -12.11 -1.27 6.82
CA ILE A 63 -12.40 0.09 7.26
C ILE A 63 -11.26 0.54 8.17
N HIS A 64 -10.78 1.75 7.92
CA HIS A 64 -9.65 2.36 8.60
C HIS A 64 -10.09 3.56 9.43
N LYS A 65 -9.49 3.69 10.62
CA LYS A 65 -9.52 4.90 11.43
C LYS A 65 -8.09 5.25 11.81
N ASN A 66 -7.68 6.49 11.54
CA ASN A 66 -6.33 6.98 11.83
C ASN A 66 -5.20 6.08 11.28
N GLY A 67 -5.41 5.49 10.10
CA GLY A 67 -4.42 4.62 9.45
C GLY A 67 -4.32 3.20 10.01
N ARG A 68 -5.23 2.79 10.90
CA ARG A 68 -5.32 1.42 11.44
C ARG A 68 -6.65 0.77 11.07
N ILE A 69 -6.65 -0.54 10.83
CA ILE A 69 -7.89 -1.29 10.55
C ILE A 69 -8.71 -1.40 11.82
N THR A 70 -9.96 -0.95 11.76
CA THR A 70 -10.94 -1.08 12.85
C THR A 70 -12.03 -2.09 12.55
N GLU A 71 -12.37 -2.28 11.28
CA GLU A 71 -13.37 -3.27 10.86
C GLU A 71 -12.89 -4.00 9.61
N ILE A 72 -13.03 -5.31 9.61
CA ILE A 72 -12.88 -6.15 8.43
C ILE A 72 -14.25 -6.76 8.15
N ASN A 73 -14.66 -6.76 6.88
CA ASN A 73 -15.85 -7.47 6.44
C ASN A 73 -15.42 -8.57 5.47
N LEU A 74 -15.77 -9.82 5.77
CA LEU A 74 -15.41 -11.00 4.99
C LEU A 74 -16.69 -11.71 4.51
N ASN A 75 -17.08 -11.50 3.25
CA ASN A 75 -18.20 -12.21 2.61
C ASN A 75 -17.70 -13.32 1.66
N CYS A 76 -16.40 -13.62 1.66
CA CYS A 76 -15.80 -14.56 0.72
C CYS A 76 -15.93 -16.01 1.21
N ASN A 77 -16.51 -16.89 0.38
CA ASN A 77 -16.76 -18.30 0.70
C ASN A 77 -15.50 -19.20 0.71
N GLY A 78 -14.32 -18.64 0.43
CA GLY A 78 -13.06 -19.40 0.31
C GLY A 78 -12.08 -19.20 1.48
N ILE A 79 -12.49 -18.53 2.56
CA ILE A 79 -11.60 -18.29 3.70
C ILE A 79 -11.57 -19.53 4.58
N GLU A 80 -10.53 -20.34 4.46
CA GLU A 80 -10.36 -21.56 5.25
C GLU A 80 -9.82 -21.27 6.66
N LYS A 81 -9.03 -20.21 6.82
CA LYS A 81 -8.36 -19.89 8.08
C LYS A 81 -8.06 -18.40 8.21
N ILE A 82 -8.29 -17.87 9.41
CA ILE A 82 -7.77 -16.57 9.83
C ILE A 82 -6.35 -16.77 10.38
N PRO A 83 -5.32 -16.07 9.86
CA PRO A 83 -3.94 -16.18 10.34
C PRO A 83 -3.79 -15.59 11.74
N TYR A 84 -2.87 -16.13 12.55
CA TYR A 84 -2.61 -15.61 13.91
C TYR A 84 -2.18 -14.14 13.94
N SER A 85 -1.63 -13.64 12.83
CA SER A 85 -1.28 -12.23 12.64
C SER A 85 -2.48 -11.28 12.71
N ILE A 86 -3.73 -11.78 12.66
CA ILE A 86 -4.93 -10.97 12.96
C ILE A 86 -4.83 -10.29 14.34
N GLY A 87 -4.19 -10.94 15.32
CA GLY A 87 -3.99 -10.38 16.66
C GLY A 87 -3.04 -9.19 16.70
N GLU A 88 -2.33 -8.89 15.61
CA GLU A 88 -1.47 -7.71 15.50
C GLU A 88 -2.24 -6.45 15.05
N LEU A 89 -3.50 -6.61 14.64
CA LEU A 89 -4.41 -5.49 14.36
C LEU A 89 -4.95 -4.92 15.67
N SER A 90 -4.12 -4.12 16.34
CA SER A 90 -4.40 -3.61 17.69
C SER A 90 -5.68 -2.77 17.84
N GLU A 91 -6.16 -2.18 16.74
CA GLU A 91 -7.37 -1.35 16.72
C GLU A 91 -8.59 -2.09 16.14
N LEU A 92 -8.47 -3.38 15.83
CA LEU A 92 -9.58 -4.15 15.24
C LEU A 92 -10.69 -4.34 16.28
N GLU A 93 -11.85 -3.78 15.99
CA GLU A 93 -13.05 -3.86 16.83
C GLU A 93 -14.06 -4.87 16.27
N LYS A 94 -14.09 -5.08 14.94
CA LYS A 94 -15.06 -5.95 14.25
C LYS A 94 -14.41 -6.77 13.13
N LEU A 95 -14.82 -8.03 13.01
CA LEU A 95 -14.40 -8.98 11.99
C LEU A 95 -15.61 -9.75 11.44
#